data_AF-A0A259RPD7-F1
#
_entry.id   AF-A0A259RPD7-F1
#
_cell.length_a   1.000
_cell.length_b   1.000
_cell.length_c   1.000
_cell.angle_alpha   90.00
_cell.angle_beta   90.00
_cell.angle_gamma   90.00
#
_symmetry.space_group_name_H-M   'P 1'
#
loop_
_entity.id
_entity.type
_entity.pdbx_description
1 polymer ?
#
loop_
_entity_poly.entity_id
_entity_poly.type
_entity_poly.pdbx_seq_one_letter_code
_entity_poly.pdbx_strand_id
1 'polypeptide(L)'
;MNEHINPTTDAKDKTEWEAAAFRRLVAHLQERTDVQNIDMMNLTGFCRNCLSRWYREAAEERGTKLSDHDARVAIYGMPYDEWKKRHQSEANPTQQEQFKTAIKQSR
;
A
#
# COMPACT_ATOMS: atom_id res chain seq x y z
N MET A 1 -19.78 -16.59 -28.74
CA MET A 1 -19.52 -15.20 -29.15
C MET A 1 -19.58 -14.35 -27.89
N ASN A 2 -18.46 -14.16 -27.20
CA ASN A 2 -18.34 -13.14 -26.16
C ASN A 2 -17.29 -12.15 -26.65
N GLU A 3 -17.72 -11.28 -27.55
CA GLU A 3 -17.03 -10.04 -27.88
C GLU A 3 -17.45 -8.99 -26.85
N HIS A 4 -16.79 -8.94 -25.70
CA HIS A 4 -17.02 -7.86 -24.74
C HIS A 4 -15.72 -7.16 -24.40
N ILE A 5 -15.58 -5.97 -25.01
CA ILE A 5 -14.65 -4.85 -24.74
C ILE A 5 -13.22 -5.14 -25.24
N ASN A 6 -12.85 -4.90 -26.51
CA ASN A 6 -12.86 -3.68 -27.36
C ASN A 6 -11.82 -2.62 -26.91
N PRO A 7 -11.32 -1.76 -27.82
CA PRO A 7 -10.07 -1.89 -28.58
C PRO A 7 -9.01 -0.84 -28.15
N THR A 8 -7.73 -1.06 -28.48
CA THR A 8 -6.65 -0.05 -28.42
C THR A 8 -6.52 0.73 -27.09
N THR A 9 -5.85 0.17 -26.09
CA THR A 9 -5.47 0.95 -24.90
C THR A 9 -4.37 1.95 -25.29
N ASP A 10 -4.70 3.24 -25.36
CA ASP A 10 -3.67 4.28 -25.32
C ASP A 10 -2.89 4.10 -24.00
N ALA A 11 -1.55 4.12 -24.07
CA ALA A 11 -0.69 3.98 -22.90
C ALA A 11 -1.01 5.02 -21.82
N LYS A 12 -1.51 6.19 -22.23
CA LYS A 12 -1.98 7.24 -21.33
C LYS A 12 -3.23 6.82 -20.56
N ASP A 13 -4.25 6.33 -21.23
CA ASP A 13 -5.50 5.91 -20.59
C ASP A 13 -5.26 4.77 -19.59
N LYS A 14 -4.40 3.81 -19.97
CA LYS A 14 -3.98 2.73 -19.06
C LYS A 14 -3.34 3.28 -17.78
N THR A 15 -2.42 4.24 -17.92
CA THR A 15 -1.73 4.87 -16.78
C THR A 15 -2.73 5.58 -15.85
N GLU A 16 -3.71 6.29 -16.42
CA GLU A 16 -4.73 6.98 -15.63
C GLU A 16 -5.66 6.03 -14.88
N TRP A 17 -6.03 4.90 -15.48
CA TRP A 17 -6.84 3.88 -14.82
C TRP A 17 -6.10 3.20 -13.68
N GLU A 18 -4.84 2.82 -13.89
CA GLU A 18 -3.97 2.24 -12.85
C GLU A 18 -3.79 3.21 -11.68
N ALA A 19 -3.53 4.49 -11.99
CA ALA A 19 -3.40 5.52 -10.96
C ALA A 19 -4.73 5.75 -10.21
N ALA A 20 -5.87 5.73 -10.90
CA ALA A 20 -7.19 5.86 -10.27
C ALA A 20 -7.51 4.68 -9.36
N ALA A 21 -7.21 3.44 -9.78
CA ALA A 21 -7.37 2.25 -8.97
C ALA A 21 -6.47 2.29 -7.73
N PHE A 22 -5.22 2.71 -7.87
CA PHE A 22 -4.29 2.85 -6.75
C PHE A 22 -4.77 3.89 -5.74
N ARG A 23 -5.21 5.08 -6.20
CA ARG A 23 -5.81 6.11 -5.33
C ARG A 23 -7.02 5.57 -4.57
N ARG A 24 -7.87 4.77 -5.21
CA ARG A 24 -9.03 4.13 -4.57
C ARG A 24 -8.61 3.12 -3.50
N LEU A 25 -7.59 2.29 -3.76
CA LEU A 25 -7.05 1.37 -2.77
C LEU A 25 -6.50 2.13 -1.54
N VAL A 26 -5.72 3.19 -1.77
CA VAL A 26 -5.18 4.02 -0.71
C VAL A 26 -6.29 4.63 0.14
N ALA A 27 -7.30 5.25 -0.48
CA ALA A 27 -8.45 5.79 0.23
C ALA A 27 -9.18 4.71 1.06
N HIS A 28 -9.42 3.53 0.48
CA HIS A 28 -10.05 2.42 1.19
C HIS A 28 -9.24 1.97 2.42
N LEU A 29 -7.91 1.91 2.31
CA LEU A 29 -7.03 1.53 3.42
C LEU A 29 -6.89 2.62 4.49
N GLN A 30 -7.13 3.89 4.14
CA GLN A 30 -7.20 5.01 5.08
C GLN A 30 -8.50 4.98 5.90
N GLU A 31 -9.61 4.56 5.28
CA GLU A 31 -10.90 4.37 5.96
C GLU A 31 -10.90 3.11 6.85
N ARG A 32 -10.27 2.02 6.40
CA ARG A 32 -10.17 0.75 7.13
C ARG A 32 -9.06 0.75 8.18
N THR A 33 -9.17 1.65 9.16
CA THR A 33 -8.20 1.77 10.26
C THR A 33 -8.17 0.54 11.17
N ASP A 34 -9.22 -0.27 11.15
CA ASP A 34 -9.31 -1.56 11.84
C ASP A 34 -8.34 -2.60 11.26
N VAL A 35 -7.98 -2.51 9.98
CA VAL A 35 -7.07 -3.45 9.32
C VAL A 35 -5.63 -3.10 9.69
N GLN A 36 -5.02 -3.89 10.58
CA GLN A 36 -3.64 -3.66 11.01
C GLN A 36 -2.64 -4.13 9.94
N ASN A 37 -1.50 -3.42 9.83
CA ASN A 37 -0.44 -3.80 8.90
C ASN A 37 0.11 -5.20 9.15
N ILE A 38 0.16 -5.65 10.41
CA ILE A 38 0.65 -7.00 10.74
C ILE A 38 -0.26 -8.08 10.18
N ASP A 39 -1.58 -7.89 10.24
CA ASP A 39 -2.56 -8.82 9.68
C ASP A 39 -2.46 -8.85 8.15
N MET A 40 -2.30 -7.68 7.51
CA MET A 40 -2.07 -7.60 6.07
C MET A 40 -0.78 -8.35 5.67
N MET A 41 0.31 -8.15 6.41
CA MET A 41 1.57 -8.85 6.14
C MET A 41 1.42 -10.36 6.30
N ASN A 42 0.75 -10.82 7.36
CA ASN A 42 0.54 -12.24 7.62
C ASN A 42 -0.32 -12.91 6.54
N LEU A 43 -1.30 -12.20 5.99
CA LEU A 43 -2.24 -12.75 5.01
C LEU A 43 -1.77 -12.60 3.55
N THR A 44 -1.21 -11.44 3.21
CA THR A 44 -1.01 -11.02 1.81
C THR A 44 0.45 -10.76 1.45
N GLY A 45 1.36 -10.73 2.42
CA GLY A 45 2.76 -10.43 2.19
C GLY A 45 3.07 -8.96 1.87
N PHE A 46 2.08 -8.06 1.95
CA PHE A 46 2.30 -6.62 1.87
C PHE A 46 1.40 -5.85 2.84
N CYS A 47 1.74 -4.58 3.11
CA CYS A 47 0.90 -3.68 3.91
C CYS A 47 1.09 -2.23 3.45
N ARG A 48 0.50 -1.26 4.17
CA ARG A 48 0.64 0.18 3.88
C ARG A 48 2.09 0.66 3.82
N ASN A 49 2.98 0.08 4.64
CA ASN A 49 4.40 0.40 4.59
C ASN A 49 5.07 -0.07 3.30
N CYS A 50 4.65 -1.22 2.75
CA CYS A 50 5.12 -1.68 1.44
C CYS A 50 4.66 -0.74 0.33
N LEU A 51 3.39 -0.32 0.35
CA LEU A 51 2.86 0.67 -0.59
C LEU A 51 3.63 2.00 -0.52
N SER A 52 3.98 2.45 0.70
CA SER A 52 4.75 3.68 0.90
C SER A 52 6.15 3.55 0.30
N ARG A 53 6.80 2.41 0.49
CA ARG A 53 8.10 2.12 -0.12
C ARG A 53 8.03 2.09 -1.65
N TRP A 54 7.06 1.37 -2.22
CA TRP A 54 6.90 1.27 -3.68
C TRP A 54 6.60 2.63 -4.30
N TYR A 55 5.80 3.47 -3.63
CA TYR A 55 5.51 4.83 -4.07
C TYR A 55 6.78 5.70 -4.11
N ARG A 56 7.66 5.56 -3.10
CA ARG A 56 8.97 6.23 -3.07
C ARG A 56 9.89 5.71 -4.17
N GLU A 57 10.04 4.40 -4.30
CA GLU A 57 10.88 3.76 -5.31
C GLU A 57 10.48 4.21 -6.73
N ALA A 58 9.17 4.26 -7.02
CA ALA A 58 8.66 4.75 -8.31
C ALA A 58 9.00 6.23 -8.60
N ALA A 59 9.12 7.07 -7.56
CA ALA A 59 9.57 8.46 -7.71
C ALA A 59 11.09 8.53 -7.94
N GLU A 60 11.86 7.73 -7.19
CA GLU A 60 13.32 7.65 -7.29
C GLU A 60 13.78 7.13 -8.66
N GLU A 61 13.09 6.14 -9.22
CA GLU A 61 13.30 5.64 -10.59
C GLU A 61 13.16 6.72 -11.66
N ARG A 62 12.40 7.78 -11.38
CA ARG A 62 12.19 8.94 -12.26
C ARG A 62 13.08 10.13 -11.88
N GLY A 63 14.08 9.92 -11.04
CA GLY A 63 15.02 10.95 -10.59
C GLY A 63 14.41 11.95 -9.59
N THR A 64 13.23 11.67 -9.05
CA THR A 64 12.57 12.52 -8.05
C THR A 64 12.85 11.97 -6.65
N LYS A 65 13.56 12.75 -5.82
CA LYS A 65 13.80 12.37 -4.43
C LYS A 65 12.52 12.56 -3.61
N LEU A 66 11.98 11.47 -3.06
CA LEU A 66 10.85 11.49 -2.13
C LEU A 66 11.30 10.95 -0.78
N SER A 67 10.97 11.65 0.31
CA SER A 67 11.34 11.18 1.65
C SER A 67 10.45 10.03 2.11
N ASP A 68 10.95 9.18 3.03
CA ASP A 68 10.14 8.14 3.67
C ASP A 68 8.92 8.73 4.40
N HIS A 69 9.07 9.92 4.97
CA HIS A 69 8.00 10.64 5.61
C HIS A 69 6.90 10.97 4.61
N ASP A 70 7.24 11.60 3.49
CA ASP A 70 6.26 12.09 2.51
C ASP A 70 5.59 10.92 1.78
N ALA A 71 6.34 9.86 1.49
CA ALA A 71 5.78 8.63 0.92
C ALA A 71 4.77 7.98 1.86
N ARG A 72 5.03 7.96 3.17
CA ARG A 72 4.05 7.51 4.16
C ARG A 72 2.85 8.44 4.25
N VAL A 73 3.05 9.77 4.23
CA VAL A 73 1.91 10.71 4.22
C VAL A 73 1.01 10.46 3.02
N ALA A 74 1.56 10.19 1.84
CA ALA A 74 0.79 9.88 0.64
C ALA A 74 -0.10 8.62 0.82
N ILE A 75 0.37 7.61 1.54
CA ILE A 75 -0.37 6.36 1.75
C ILE A 75 -1.29 6.42 2.98
N TYR A 76 -0.86 7.02 4.08
CA TYR A 76 -1.60 7.06 5.34
C TYR A 76 -2.57 8.25 5.45
N GLY A 77 -2.43 9.26 4.58
CA GLY A 77 -3.26 10.47 4.59
C GLY A 77 -2.92 11.45 5.73
N MET A 78 -1.95 11.10 6.59
CA MET A 78 -1.47 11.90 7.71
C MET A 78 -0.06 11.44 8.11
N PRO A 79 0.67 12.19 8.97
CA PRO A 79 1.96 11.75 9.48
C PRO A 79 1.84 10.37 10.14
N TYR A 80 2.76 9.46 9.79
CA TYR A 80 2.72 8.07 10.28
C TYR A 80 2.72 7.97 11.81
N ASP A 81 3.46 8.85 12.50
CA ASP A 81 3.47 8.86 13.96
C ASP A 81 2.12 9.26 14.56
N GLU A 82 1.33 10.10 13.89
CA GLU A 82 -0.05 10.38 14.30
C GLU A 82 -0.96 9.19 14.02
N TRP A 83 -0.82 8.56 12.85
CA TRP A 83 -1.62 7.38 12.50
C TRP A 83 -1.42 6.26 13.52
N LYS A 84 -0.16 5.97 13.89
CA LYS A 84 0.15 4.96 14.90
C LYS A 84 -0.52 5.25 16.25
N LYS A 85 -0.46 6.50 16.71
CA LYS A 85 -1.07 6.92 17.98
C LYS A 85 -2.59 6.77 17.97
N ARG A 86 -3.24 7.01 16.83
CA ARG A 86 -4.70 6.98 16.70
C ARG A 86 -5.27 5.58 16.42
N HIS A 87 -4.53 4.74 15.70
CA HIS A 87 -5.11 3.56 15.04
C HIS A 87 -4.30 2.27 15.20
N GLN A 88 -3.02 2.33 15.57
CA GLN A 88 -2.22 1.10 15.68
C GLN A 88 -2.46 0.44 17.04
N SER A 89 -2.85 -0.83 17.00
CA SER A 89 -2.96 -1.68 18.20
C SER A 89 -1.70 -2.51 18.41
N GLU A 90 -1.50 -2.96 19.65
CA GLU A 90 -0.45 -3.91 19.97
C GLU A 90 -0.75 -5.28 19.34
N ALA A 91 0.26 -5.85 18.69
CA ALA A 91 0.16 -7.19 18.11
C ALA A 91 0.25 -8.25 19.20
N ASN A 92 -0.69 -9.20 19.21
CA ASN A 92 -0.64 -10.35 20.10
C ASN A 92 0.49 -11.34 19.71
N PRO A 93 0.88 -12.27 20.60
CA PRO A 93 1.99 -13.19 20.33
C PRO A 93 1.82 -14.02 19.04
N THR A 94 0.60 -14.47 18.74
CA THR A 94 0.30 -15.24 17.53
C THR A 94 0.52 -14.43 16.27
N GLN A 95 0.06 -13.17 16.23
CA GLN A 95 0.28 -12.27 15.11
C GLN A 95 1.78 -12.02 14.89
N GLN A 96 2.56 -11.88 15.97
CA GLN A 96 4.00 -11.68 15.91
C GLN A 96 4.74 -12.93 15.36
N GLU A 97 4.34 -14.13 15.75
CA GLU A 97 4.93 -15.37 15.23
C GLU A 97 4.62 -15.59 13.75
N GLN A 98 3.37 -15.37 13.34
CA GLN A 98 2.98 -15.40 11.94
C GLN A 98 3.79 -14.40 11.12
N PHE A 99 4.01 -13.20 11.66
CA PHE A 99 4.77 -12.15 10.99
C PHE A 99 6.24 -12.53 10.76
N LYS A 100 6.88 -13.17 11.74
CA LYS A 100 8.25 -13.69 11.57
C LYS A 100 8.33 -14.70 10.42
N THR A 101 7.28 -15.47 10.19
CA THR A 101 7.19 -16.41 9.07
C THR A 101 6.90 -15.69 7.75
N ALA A 102 5.93 -14.77 7.74
CA ALA A 102 5.52 -14.01 6.56
C ALA A 102 6.68 -13.19 5.97
N ILE A 103 7.47 -12.50 6.81
CA ILE A 103 8.64 -11.73 6.35
C ILE A 103 9.62 -12.59 5.53
N LYS A 104 9.80 -13.87 5.89
CA LYS A 104 10.74 -14.75 5.17
C LYS A 104 10.24 -15.09 3.77
N GLN A 105 8.92 -15.08 3.55
CA GLN A 105 8.28 -15.45 2.29
C GLN A 105 8.07 -14.24 1.37
N SER A 106 7.97 -13.03 1.92
CA SER A 106 7.71 -11.80 1.16
C SER A 106 8.98 -11.05 0.73
N ARG A 107 10.15 -11.69 0.80
CA ARG A 107 11.45 -11.14 0.37
C ARG A 107 11.84 -11.61 -1.02
#